data_AF-A0A176VDW8-F1
#
_entry.id   AF-A0A176VDW8-F1
#
_cell.length_a   1.000
_cell.length_b   1.000
_cell.length_c   1.000
_cell.angle_alpha   90.00
_cell.angle_beta   90.00
_cell.angle_gamma   90.00
#
_symmetry.space_group_name_H-M   'P 1'
#
loop_
_entity.id
_entity.type
_entity.pdbx_description
1 polymer ?
#
loop_
_entity_poly.entity_id
_entity_poly.type
_entity_poly.pdbx_seq_one_letter_code
_entity_poly.pdbx_strand_id
1 'polypeptide(L)'
;MAGDDRTVSTPPPPPPPLPEPTSNEPDSSSSSSSWRIDTFEEVRVRVVVVLRSKHSRSSQKSTAIRSTSFGSSNWIRHGEDRLIDVGRISRSRQRRAGNSHRSRGRRRMGAAGREAVPTFASLEDVYGQGSSLLEAQGRYQRLRQKFCELYGQGEPELYSRAPGRVNLIGEHIDYEGYSVLPMALLHDTVVAIRRQNASASASGHIPTLNVANTDDDRFPRCSFPADPSQDVDRANHVWANYFLCGYKGVFEHLQAKGRDVGPPVGFDVLVDGVVPIGAGVSSSSALVCSSAIAVMAALGLSFSKQEVSEFACVCERHIGTQSGGMDQAISLMADAGVAKLIDFDPIRASDVALPPKGAFVIANSLTVSTKAVSAATKYNCRVVECRLAAMVLAVKLGMAHELVRDVRTLSDVEGLCMAYAGERDSSSPLLAVKAHLHGEPYSAQEIESILRLSLPELMAHSPSSLEVLAAAEKFHLHDRADHVYSEARRVFAFRDAVQSGDSEDATLTRLGSLMDESHASCRDLYACSCAELEELVKVCRANGALGARLTGAGWGGCVVALVDAGSVPSFIQSLKRDFFRSRIDSGAIREQDLNDYVFASKPSGGAAILKL
;
A
#
# COMPACT_ATOMS: atom_id res chain seq x y z
N MET A 1 -12.03 57.29 -36.91
CA MET A 1 -11.83 56.83 -38.29
C MET A 1 -10.97 55.58 -38.19
N ALA A 2 -11.59 54.41 -38.04
CA ALA A 2 -11.88 53.43 -39.11
C ALA A 2 -10.57 52.85 -39.70
N GLY A 3 -10.29 51.54 -39.69
CA GLY A 3 -11.16 50.37 -39.54
C GLY A 3 -10.46 49.14 -38.98
N ASP A 4 -11.33 48.17 -38.72
CA ASP A 4 -11.20 46.87 -38.06
C ASP A 4 -10.99 45.79 -39.14
N ASP A 5 -10.10 44.81 -38.94
CA ASP A 5 -10.05 43.62 -39.79
C ASP A 5 -9.70 42.38 -38.97
N ARG A 6 -10.76 41.76 -38.43
CA ARG A 6 -10.74 40.45 -37.77
C ARG A 6 -11.06 39.38 -38.80
N THR A 7 -10.08 38.56 -39.14
CA THR A 7 -10.30 37.34 -39.92
C THR A 7 -10.75 36.20 -39.00
N VAL A 8 -12.04 35.86 -39.11
CA VAL A 8 -12.66 34.70 -38.45
C VAL A 8 -12.42 33.47 -39.33
N SER A 9 -11.66 32.50 -38.83
CA SER A 9 -11.48 31.19 -39.44
C SER A 9 -12.71 30.32 -39.16
N THR A 10 -13.33 29.78 -40.21
CA THR A 10 -14.46 28.85 -40.12
C THR A 10 -13.97 27.41 -40.02
N PRO A 11 -14.56 26.56 -39.15
CA PRO A 11 -14.17 25.16 -39.04
C PRO A 11 -14.73 24.31 -40.21
N PRO A 12 -14.05 23.22 -40.60
CA PRO A 12 -14.48 22.36 -41.69
C PRO A 12 -15.73 21.52 -41.32
N PRO A 13 -16.53 21.09 -42.31
CA PRO A 13 -17.74 20.30 -42.07
C PRO A 13 -17.42 18.87 -41.60
N PRO A 14 -18.34 18.23 -40.83
CA PRO A 14 -18.14 16.89 -40.31
C PRO A 14 -18.24 15.81 -41.41
N PRO A 15 -17.58 14.65 -41.22
CA PRO A 15 -17.60 13.54 -42.18
C PRO A 15 -18.98 12.85 -42.22
N PRO A 16 -19.32 12.19 -43.36
CA PRO A 16 -20.60 11.51 -43.52
C PRO A 16 -20.70 10.26 -42.61
N PRO A 17 -21.93 9.88 -42.21
CA PRO A 17 -22.16 8.74 -41.32
C PRO A 17 -21.83 7.40 -41.99
N LEU A 18 -21.25 6.49 -41.21
CA LEU A 18 -20.94 5.10 -41.61
C LEU A 18 -22.24 4.30 -41.80
N PRO A 19 -22.29 3.36 -42.77
CA PRO A 19 -23.48 2.56 -43.03
C PRO A 19 -23.77 1.55 -41.91
N GLU A 20 -25.05 1.40 -41.57
CA GLU A 20 -25.54 0.43 -40.59
C GLU A 20 -25.25 -1.03 -41.01
N PRO A 21 -24.92 -1.91 -40.06
CA PRO A 21 -24.70 -3.32 -40.36
C PRO A 21 -26.02 -4.04 -40.63
N THR A 22 -26.14 -4.57 -41.85
CA THR A 22 -27.19 -5.47 -42.28
C THR A 22 -27.19 -6.76 -41.47
N SER A 23 -28.37 -7.10 -40.94
CA SER A 23 -28.70 -8.41 -40.37
C SER A 23 -28.56 -9.51 -41.43
N ASN A 24 -27.79 -10.54 -41.12
CA ASN A 24 -27.86 -11.84 -41.79
C ASN A 24 -27.52 -12.92 -40.76
N GLU A 25 -28.57 -13.54 -40.21
CA GLU A 25 -28.49 -14.88 -39.66
C GLU A 25 -28.19 -15.89 -40.78
N PRO A 26 -27.47 -16.97 -40.45
CA PRO A 26 -27.76 -18.25 -41.08
C PRO A 26 -28.12 -19.30 -40.04
N ASP A 27 -29.31 -19.88 -40.24
CA ASP A 27 -29.72 -21.17 -39.71
C ASP A 27 -28.69 -22.26 -40.06
N SER A 28 -28.33 -23.09 -39.08
CA SER A 28 -28.19 -24.53 -39.33
C SER A 28 -28.28 -25.36 -38.05
N SER A 29 -29.16 -26.33 -38.15
CA SER A 29 -29.45 -27.42 -37.22
C SER A 29 -28.25 -28.31 -36.89
N SER A 30 -28.19 -28.79 -35.64
CA SER A 30 -28.35 -30.21 -35.25
C SER A 30 -27.38 -30.72 -34.18
N SER A 31 -27.91 -31.68 -33.43
CA SER A 31 -27.25 -32.66 -32.55
C SER A 31 -27.04 -32.31 -31.07
N SER A 32 -28.00 -32.79 -30.31
CA SER A 32 -27.94 -33.12 -28.89
C SER A 32 -26.82 -34.13 -28.57
N SER A 33 -26.03 -33.86 -27.53
CA SER A 33 -25.41 -34.92 -26.73
C SER A 33 -25.29 -34.47 -25.28
N SER A 34 -25.99 -35.19 -24.41
CA SER A 34 -26.00 -35.03 -22.96
C SER A 34 -24.64 -35.31 -22.34
N TRP A 35 -24.23 -34.48 -21.37
CA TRP A 35 -23.29 -34.90 -20.33
C TRP A 35 -23.98 -34.72 -18.97
N ARG A 36 -24.19 -35.85 -18.30
CA ARG A 36 -24.68 -35.96 -16.93
C ARG A 36 -23.62 -35.38 -16.00
N ILE A 37 -24.05 -34.56 -15.06
CA ILE A 37 -23.25 -34.13 -13.90
C ILE A 37 -23.48 -35.18 -12.82
N ASP A 38 -22.44 -35.93 -12.48
CA ASP A 38 -22.45 -36.83 -11.33
C ASP A 38 -22.44 -36.02 -10.03
N THR A 39 -23.40 -36.36 -9.18
CA THR A 39 -23.63 -35.85 -7.83
C THR A 39 -22.48 -36.20 -6.89
N PHE A 40 -21.92 -35.21 -6.19
CA PHE A 40 -21.02 -35.43 -5.06
C PHE A 40 -21.80 -35.58 -3.75
N GLU A 41 -21.48 -36.62 -2.98
CA GLU A 41 -22.07 -37.03 -1.71
C GLU A 41 -21.94 -35.97 -0.60
N GLU A 42 -23.04 -35.77 0.13
CA GLU A 42 -23.13 -34.97 1.35
C GLU A 42 -22.27 -35.55 2.50
N VAL A 43 -21.32 -34.77 3.01
CA VAL A 43 -20.74 -35.01 4.34
C VAL A 43 -21.49 -34.15 5.35
N ARG A 44 -22.46 -34.75 6.05
CA ARG A 44 -23.14 -34.13 7.20
C ARG A 44 -22.19 -34.04 8.40
N VAL A 45 -21.76 -32.82 8.75
CA VAL A 45 -21.06 -32.56 10.02
C VAL A 45 -22.10 -32.19 11.09
N ARG A 46 -22.34 -33.10 12.04
CA ARG A 46 -23.09 -32.80 13.29
C ARG A 46 -22.24 -31.90 14.19
N VAL A 47 -22.71 -30.69 14.47
CA VAL A 47 -22.14 -29.84 15.52
C VAL A 47 -22.73 -30.26 16.86
N VAL A 48 -21.90 -30.85 17.73
CA VAL A 48 -22.24 -31.11 19.13
C VAL A 48 -21.72 -29.94 19.97
N VAL A 49 -22.62 -29.14 20.54
CA VAL A 49 -22.28 -28.08 21.49
C VAL A 49 -22.09 -28.70 22.88
N VAL A 50 -20.87 -28.69 23.39
CA VAL A 50 -20.56 -29.08 24.78
C VAL A 50 -20.54 -27.83 25.65
N LEU A 51 -21.58 -27.64 26.47
CA LEU A 51 -21.59 -26.64 27.54
C LEU A 51 -20.76 -27.16 28.73
N ARG A 52 -19.70 -26.45 29.10
CA ARG A 52 -19.04 -26.64 30.41
C ARG A 52 -19.37 -25.45 31.31
N SER A 53 -20.18 -25.69 32.34
CA SER A 53 -20.36 -24.77 33.46
C SER A 53 -19.12 -24.80 34.35
N LYS A 54 -18.65 -23.63 34.79
CA LYS A 54 -17.69 -23.51 35.88
C LYS A 54 -18.47 -23.13 37.15
N HIS A 55 -18.59 -24.08 38.07
CA HIS A 55 -18.88 -23.80 39.48
C HIS A 55 -17.65 -23.16 40.14
N SER A 56 -17.83 -22.03 40.83
CA SER A 56 -16.87 -21.54 41.81
C SER A 56 -17.24 -22.09 43.20
N ARG A 57 -16.26 -22.65 43.91
CA ARG A 57 -16.31 -22.91 45.36
C ARG A 57 -15.35 -21.97 46.07
N SER A 58 -15.83 -21.48 47.20
CA SER A 58 -15.29 -20.53 48.18
C SER A 58 -13.96 -20.91 48.83
N SER A 59 -13.21 -19.91 49.30
CA SER A 59 -12.88 -19.80 50.75
C SER A 59 -12.39 -18.40 51.14
N GLN A 60 -12.88 -17.94 52.29
CA GLN A 60 -12.61 -16.67 52.97
C GLN A 60 -11.16 -16.51 53.46
N LYS A 61 -10.69 -15.26 53.58
CA LYS A 61 -10.01 -14.73 54.78
C LYS A 61 -9.98 -13.18 54.77
N SER A 62 -10.42 -12.61 55.89
CA SER A 62 -10.34 -11.20 56.35
C SER A 62 -8.88 -10.71 56.37
N THR A 63 -8.49 -9.44 56.20
CA THR A 63 -8.77 -8.28 57.09
C THR A 63 -8.24 -6.96 56.47
N ALA A 64 -8.87 -5.84 56.86
CA ALA A 64 -8.33 -4.46 57.02
C ALA A 64 -8.31 -3.44 55.83
N ILE A 65 -9.41 -2.69 55.74
CA ILE A 65 -9.55 -1.20 55.77
C ILE A 65 -8.53 -0.34 55.00
N ARG A 66 -9.02 0.37 53.96
CA ARG A 66 -9.09 1.85 53.89
C ARG A 66 -10.02 2.31 52.75
N SER A 67 -10.94 3.21 53.11
CA SER A 67 -11.89 3.99 52.28
C SER A 67 -11.19 4.77 51.16
N THR A 68 -11.78 5.01 49.98
CA THR A 68 -12.82 6.04 49.78
C THR A 68 -13.68 5.84 48.50
N SER A 69 -14.99 6.02 48.71
CA SER A 69 -16.12 6.41 47.83
C SER A 69 -15.96 6.66 46.33
N PHE A 70 -16.73 5.92 45.53
CA PHE A 70 -17.67 6.37 44.47
C PHE A 70 -18.72 5.24 44.40
N GLY A 71 -20.04 5.44 44.48
CA GLY A 71 -20.88 6.44 43.82
C GLY A 71 -21.96 5.69 43.02
N SER A 72 -22.86 5.03 43.75
CA SER A 72 -24.21 4.51 43.40
C SER A 72 -24.56 4.10 41.96
N SER A 73 -24.88 2.81 41.86
CA SER A 73 -25.70 2.12 40.87
C SER A 73 -27.11 2.73 40.71
N ASN A 74 -27.66 2.67 39.50
CA ASN A 74 -29.09 2.47 39.30
C ASN A 74 -29.29 1.42 38.20
N TRP A 75 -29.82 0.27 38.59
CA TRP A 75 -30.29 -0.79 37.70
C TRP A 75 -31.81 -0.65 37.59
N ILE A 76 -32.32 -0.60 36.36
CA ILE A 76 -33.72 -0.88 36.06
C ILE A 76 -33.75 -2.05 35.07
N ARG A 77 -34.42 -3.13 35.46
CA ARG A 77 -34.73 -4.31 34.65
C ARG A 77 -36.16 -4.19 34.12
N HIS A 78 -36.33 -4.29 32.82
CA HIS A 78 -37.47 -4.80 32.02
C HIS A 78 -37.02 -4.67 30.56
N GLY A 79 -37.26 -5.54 29.59
CA GLY A 79 -37.82 -6.88 29.45
C GLY A 79 -37.20 -7.44 28.16
N GLU A 80 -37.60 -8.65 27.77
CA GLU A 80 -37.01 -9.47 26.69
C GLU A 80 -36.78 -8.73 25.36
N ASP A 81 -35.53 -8.73 24.87
CA ASP A 81 -35.23 -8.66 23.44
C ASP A 81 -33.88 -9.31 23.14
N ARG A 82 -33.82 -10.04 22.03
CA ARG A 82 -32.66 -10.83 21.59
C ARG A 82 -31.50 -9.91 21.22
N LEU A 83 -30.52 -9.80 22.11
CA LEU A 83 -29.21 -9.23 21.81
C LEU A 83 -28.36 -10.26 21.05
N ILE A 84 -28.02 -9.96 19.80
CA ILE A 84 -26.92 -10.62 19.10
C ILE A 84 -25.63 -10.00 19.63
N ASP A 85 -24.87 -10.77 20.41
CA ASP A 85 -23.55 -10.39 20.89
C ASP A 85 -22.54 -10.48 19.73
N VAL A 86 -22.20 -9.34 19.13
CA VAL A 86 -21.13 -9.24 18.13
C VAL A 86 -19.79 -9.05 18.85
N GLY A 87 -19.39 -10.06 19.60
CA GLY A 87 -18.06 -10.14 20.20
C GLY A 87 -17.00 -10.46 19.16
N ARG A 88 -15.86 -9.73 19.19
CA ARG A 88 -14.63 -10.01 18.44
C ARG A 88 -14.39 -11.52 18.29
N ILE A 89 -14.58 -12.05 17.07
CA ILE A 89 -14.30 -13.45 16.75
C ILE A 89 -12.78 -13.62 16.73
N SER A 90 -12.22 -13.98 17.88
CA SER A 90 -10.86 -14.52 17.95
C SER A 90 -10.83 -15.86 17.20
N ARG A 91 -10.08 -15.91 16.10
CA ARG A 91 -9.90 -17.11 15.28
C ARG A 91 -9.10 -18.15 16.06
N SER A 92 -9.76 -19.19 16.59
CA SER A 92 -9.08 -20.39 17.08
C SER A 92 -8.99 -21.45 15.97
N ARG A 93 -7.76 -21.81 15.58
CA ARG A 93 -7.48 -22.87 14.59
C ARG A 93 -7.72 -24.25 15.20
N GLN A 94 -8.58 -25.04 14.57
CA GLN A 94 -8.73 -26.47 14.84
C GLN A 94 -7.49 -27.22 14.30
N ARG A 95 -6.62 -27.72 15.18
CA ARG A 95 -5.52 -28.63 14.83
C ARG A 95 -6.05 -30.07 14.79
N ARG A 96 -6.02 -30.72 13.63
CA ARG A 96 -6.07 -32.19 13.54
C ARG A 96 -4.67 -32.75 13.87
N ALA A 97 -4.63 -33.65 14.85
CA ALA A 97 -3.45 -34.42 15.18
C ALA A 97 -3.25 -35.54 14.15
N GLY A 98 -2.10 -35.55 13.47
CA GLY A 98 -1.60 -36.65 12.67
C GLY A 98 -0.21 -37.00 13.17
N ASN A 99 0.00 -38.25 13.55
CA ASN A 99 1.18 -38.72 14.26
C ASN A 99 2.31 -39.14 13.29
N SER A 100 3.54 -38.78 13.67
CA SER A 100 4.84 -39.44 13.42
C SER A 100 5.52 -39.50 12.04
N HIS A 101 6.75 -38.95 12.06
CA HIS A 101 8.03 -39.40 11.44
C HIS A 101 8.38 -39.05 9.99
N ARG A 102 9.13 -37.94 9.80
CA ARG A 102 10.54 -37.96 9.37
C ARG A 102 11.14 -36.53 9.34
N SER A 103 12.40 -36.46 9.79
CA SER A 103 13.21 -35.27 10.01
C SER A 103 13.86 -34.73 8.72
N ARG A 104 13.68 -33.43 8.42
CA ARG A 104 14.70 -32.50 7.89
C ARG A 104 14.12 -31.09 7.69
N GLY A 105 14.77 -30.09 8.29
CA GLY A 105 14.78 -28.67 7.87
C GLY A 105 13.47 -27.87 7.83
N ARG A 106 12.85 -27.55 8.97
CA ARG A 106 11.83 -26.48 9.06
C ARG A 106 12.47 -25.18 9.56
N ARG A 107 12.78 -24.25 8.67
CA ARG A 107 12.96 -22.83 9.05
C ARG A 107 11.63 -22.34 9.64
N ARG A 108 11.69 -21.65 10.79
CA ARG A 108 10.53 -21.12 11.52
C ARG A 108 9.81 -20.06 10.67
N MET A 109 8.67 -20.40 10.08
CA MET A 109 7.72 -19.42 9.54
C MET A 109 7.12 -18.63 10.72
N GLY A 110 7.50 -17.36 10.87
CA GLY A 110 6.96 -16.46 11.89
C GLY A 110 7.94 -15.53 12.62
N ALA A 111 9.22 -15.47 12.22
CA ALA A 111 10.24 -14.66 12.91
C ALA A 111 10.64 -13.34 12.22
N ALA A 112 10.42 -13.19 10.91
CA ALA A 112 11.04 -12.15 10.08
C ALA A 112 10.72 -10.69 10.48
N GLY A 113 9.61 -10.43 11.17
CA GLY A 113 9.23 -9.08 11.60
C GLY A 113 9.77 -8.63 12.96
N ARG A 114 10.18 -9.58 13.81
CA ARG A 114 10.59 -9.28 15.21
C ARG A 114 12.07 -8.96 15.34
N GLU A 115 12.82 -9.07 14.25
CA GLU A 115 14.24 -8.74 14.19
C GLU A 115 14.41 -7.22 14.06
N ALA A 116 15.47 -6.69 14.66
CA ALA A 116 15.86 -5.30 14.48
C ALA A 116 16.17 -5.00 13.02
N VAL A 117 16.06 -3.73 12.62
CA VAL A 117 16.62 -3.27 11.34
C VAL A 117 18.12 -3.59 11.33
N PRO A 118 18.64 -4.33 10.34
CA PRO A 118 20.01 -4.81 10.36
C PRO A 118 21.00 -3.65 10.18
N THR A 119 22.16 -3.78 10.81
CA THR A 119 23.30 -2.87 10.63
C THR A 119 24.43 -3.63 9.94
N PHE A 120 24.94 -3.08 8.84
CA PHE A 120 26.05 -3.64 8.07
C PHE A 120 27.26 -2.72 8.08
N ALA A 121 28.44 -3.32 7.96
CA ALA A 121 29.72 -2.63 7.83
C ALA A 121 30.27 -2.67 6.40
N SER A 122 29.55 -3.31 5.48
CA SER A 122 29.91 -3.41 4.06
C SER A 122 28.69 -3.16 3.18
N LEU A 123 28.94 -2.57 2.00
CA LEU A 123 27.93 -2.42 0.95
C LEU A 123 27.57 -3.77 0.31
N GLU A 124 28.47 -4.75 0.33
CA GLU A 124 28.24 -6.10 -0.24
C GLU A 124 27.07 -6.82 0.44
N ASP A 125 26.88 -6.61 1.75
CA ASP A 125 25.79 -7.23 2.52
C ASP A 125 24.39 -6.74 2.07
N VAL A 126 24.31 -5.57 1.43
CA VAL A 126 23.06 -4.95 0.97
C VAL A 126 22.88 -5.10 -0.53
N TYR A 127 23.94 -4.80 -1.30
CA TYR A 127 23.88 -4.72 -2.76
C TYR A 127 24.41 -5.98 -3.46
N GLY A 128 24.89 -6.97 -2.71
CA GLY A 128 25.48 -8.19 -3.25
C GLY A 128 26.82 -7.94 -3.94
N GLN A 129 27.10 -8.71 -4.98
CA GLN A 129 28.35 -8.66 -5.75
C GLN A 129 28.13 -8.16 -7.18
N GLY A 130 29.22 -7.89 -7.91
CA GLY A 130 29.18 -7.55 -9.33
C GLY A 130 28.87 -6.07 -9.59
N SER A 131 28.14 -5.78 -10.68
CA SER A 131 27.89 -4.41 -11.13
C SER A 131 27.13 -3.56 -10.11
N SER A 132 26.13 -4.14 -9.44
CA SER A 132 25.35 -3.43 -8.42
C SER A 132 26.20 -2.96 -7.25
N LEU A 133 27.22 -3.73 -6.84
CA LEU A 133 28.16 -3.33 -5.80
C LEU A 133 29.05 -2.17 -6.25
N LEU A 134 29.57 -2.22 -7.49
CA LEU A 134 30.41 -1.17 -8.05
C LEU A 134 29.66 0.16 -8.17
N GLU A 135 28.40 0.10 -8.62
CA GLU A 135 27.50 1.26 -8.70
C GLU A 135 27.23 1.84 -7.30
N ALA A 136 26.95 0.98 -6.32
CA ALA A 136 26.76 1.39 -4.93
C ALA A 136 28.03 2.04 -4.35
N GLN A 137 29.21 1.47 -4.54
CA GLN A 137 30.48 2.05 -4.08
C GLN A 137 30.69 3.46 -4.63
N GLY A 138 30.50 3.65 -5.95
CA GLY A 138 30.60 4.97 -6.57
C GLY A 138 29.56 5.95 -6.03
N ARG A 139 28.32 5.49 -5.79
CA ARG A 139 27.25 6.31 -5.22
C ARG A 139 27.56 6.78 -3.80
N TYR A 140 27.98 5.88 -2.91
CA TYR A 140 28.30 6.24 -1.51
C TYR A 140 29.56 7.12 -1.42
N GLN A 141 30.53 6.93 -2.31
CA GLN A 141 31.70 7.83 -2.39
C GLN A 141 31.28 9.25 -2.76
N ARG A 142 30.44 9.42 -3.80
CA ARG A 142 29.90 10.74 -4.18
C ARG A 142 29.06 11.36 -3.07
N LEU A 143 28.24 10.54 -2.40
CA LEU A 143 27.40 10.98 -1.29
C LEU A 143 28.26 11.51 -0.13
N ARG A 144 29.30 10.76 0.28
CA ARG A 144 30.25 11.17 1.32
C ARG A 144 30.97 12.46 0.93
N GLN A 145 31.46 12.55 -0.30
CA GLN A 145 32.16 13.74 -0.79
C GLN A 145 31.26 14.97 -0.73
N LYS A 146 30.07 14.90 -1.32
CA LYS A 146 29.10 16.01 -1.32
C LYS A 146 28.65 16.37 0.10
N PHE A 147 28.52 15.39 1.00
CA PHE A 147 28.21 15.66 2.41
C PHE A 147 29.28 16.53 3.08
N CYS A 148 30.55 16.19 2.90
CA CYS A 148 31.68 16.97 3.45
C CYS A 148 31.79 18.35 2.81
N GLU A 149 31.53 18.48 1.51
CA GLU A 149 31.49 19.77 0.80
C GLU A 149 30.39 20.69 1.34
N LEU A 150 29.22 20.13 1.66
CA LEU A 150 28.06 20.88 2.16
C LEU A 150 28.18 21.28 3.63
N TYR A 151 28.60 20.35 4.50
CA TYR A 151 28.53 20.51 5.95
C TYR A 151 29.89 20.66 6.64
N GLY A 152 30.97 20.84 5.87
CA GLY A 152 32.31 21.08 6.38
C GLY A 152 32.99 19.84 6.96
N GLN A 153 33.93 20.03 7.89
CA GLN A 153 34.73 18.93 8.43
C GLN A 153 33.91 17.96 9.27
N GLY A 154 33.86 16.71 8.83
CA GLY A 154 33.24 15.57 9.52
C GLY A 154 32.43 14.71 8.55
N GLU A 155 32.61 13.41 8.60
CA GLU A 155 31.88 12.47 7.75
C GLU A 155 30.48 12.17 8.32
N PRO A 156 29.54 11.64 7.52
CA PRO A 156 28.31 11.08 8.05
C PRO A 156 28.59 10.08 9.17
N GLU A 157 27.82 10.13 10.25
CA GLU A 157 27.94 9.16 11.37
C GLU A 157 27.50 7.76 10.92
N LEU A 158 26.48 7.73 10.06
CA LEU A 158 25.96 6.53 9.43
C LEU A 158 25.18 6.87 8.17
N TYR A 159 24.85 5.82 7.43
CA TYR A 159 23.89 5.86 6.35
C TYR A 159 22.72 4.94 6.70
N SER A 160 21.55 5.25 6.20
CA SER A 160 20.43 4.31 6.12
C SER A 160 20.01 4.17 4.68
N ARG A 161 19.44 3.02 4.33
CA ARG A 161 18.80 2.82 3.04
C ARG A 161 17.44 2.18 3.23
N ALA A 162 16.48 2.53 2.37
CA ALA A 162 15.19 1.86 2.28
C ALA A 162 14.74 1.77 0.82
N PRO A 163 14.39 0.58 0.32
CA PRO A 163 14.04 0.37 -1.08
C PRO A 163 12.65 0.91 -1.42
N GLY A 164 12.49 1.30 -2.68
CA GLY A 164 11.18 1.38 -3.32
C GLY A 164 10.59 -0.03 -3.55
N ARG A 165 9.41 -0.10 -4.15
CA ARG A 165 8.68 -1.36 -4.29
C ARG A 165 7.79 -1.40 -5.51
N VAL A 166 7.49 -2.61 -5.94
CA VAL A 166 6.42 -2.89 -6.90
C VAL A 166 5.37 -3.77 -6.23
N ASN A 167 4.09 -3.45 -6.44
CA ASN A 167 2.99 -4.27 -5.98
C ASN A 167 2.59 -5.23 -7.10
N LEU A 168 2.79 -6.54 -6.90
CA LEU A 168 2.51 -7.52 -7.95
C LEU A 168 1.00 -7.69 -8.13
N ILE A 169 0.24 -7.64 -7.04
CA ILE A 169 -1.23 -7.67 -7.01
C ILE A 169 -1.74 -7.25 -5.61
N GLY A 170 -2.95 -6.69 -5.53
CA GLY A 170 -3.50 -6.18 -4.28
C GLY A 170 -3.48 -4.65 -4.20
N GLU A 171 -3.92 -3.94 -5.23
CA GLU A 171 -3.94 -2.47 -5.19
C GLU A 171 -5.09 -1.94 -4.36
N HIS A 172 -4.87 -0.84 -3.63
CA HIS A 172 -5.93 -0.11 -2.91
C HIS A 172 -6.76 -0.93 -1.89
N ILE A 173 -6.18 -2.01 -1.37
CA ILE A 173 -6.81 -2.84 -0.33
C ILE A 173 -6.02 -2.87 0.98
N ASP A 174 -4.82 -2.28 1.01
CA ASP A 174 -3.93 -2.29 2.18
C ASP A 174 -4.47 -1.41 3.32
N TYR A 175 -5.00 -0.22 3.01
CA TYR A 175 -5.69 0.61 4.00
C TYR A 175 -7.07 0.08 4.39
N GLU A 176 -7.62 -0.88 3.64
CA GLU A 176 -8.83 -1.61 4.01
C GLU A 176 -8.53 -2.79 4.94
N GLY A 177 -7.25 -3.08 5.21
CA GLY A 177 -6.80 -4.14 6.12
C GLY A 177 -6.58 -5.51 5.45
N TYR A 178 -6.72 -5.60 4.12
CA TYR A 178 -6.50 -6.86 3.40
C TYR A 178 -5.04 -7.07 3.05
N SER A 179 -4.65 -8.34 2.93
CA SER A 179 -3.30 -8.71 2.55
C SER A 179 -2.97 -8.30 1.12
N VAL A 180 -1.71 -7.95 0.87
CA VAL A 180 -1.18 -7.54 -0.43
C VAL A 180 0.07 -8.33 -0.78
N LEU A 181 0.48 -8.36 -2.06
CA LEU A 181 1.61 -9.15 -2.52
C LEU A 181 2.67 -8.31 -3.29
N PRO A 182 3.46 -7.50 -2.58
CA PRO A 182 4.55 -6.72 -3.19
C PRO A 182 5.92 -7.43 -3.15
N MET A 183 6.88 -6.82 -3.83
CA MET A 183 8.31 -7.07 -3.64
C MET A 183 9.10 -5.74 -3.62
N ALA A 184 10.21 -5.70 -2.88
CA ALA A 184 11.12 -4.56 -2.89
C ALA A 184 11.96 -4.53 -4.18
N LEU A 185 12.21 -3.33 -4.68
CA LEU A 185 13.10 -3.07 -5.81
C LEU A 185 14.54 -2.90 -5.30
N LEU A 186 15.51 -3.01 -6.22
CA LEU A 186 16.90 -2.66 -5.91
C LEU A 186 17.05 -1.15 -5.72
N HIS A 187 16.31 -0.36 -6.49
CA HIS A 187 16.25 1.09 -6.38
C HIS A 187 15.78 1.50 -4.98
N ASP A 188 16.52 2.41 -4.36
CA ASP A 188 16.31 2.82 -2.98
C ASP A 188 16.61 4.30 -2.75
N THR A 189 16.21 4.75 -1.56
CA THR A 189 16.60 6.02 -0.99
C THR A 189 17.65 5.77 0.08
N VAL A 190 18.75 6.53 0.01
CA VAL A 190 19.83 6.53 0.97
C VAL A 190 19.83 7.87 1.71
N VAL A 191 19.92 7.83 3.03
CA VAL A 191 20.06 9.00 3.89
C VAL A 191 21.38 8.92 4.64
N ALA A 192 22.31 9.83 4.35
CA ALA A 192 23.51 10.08 5.12
C ALA A 192 23.18 11.10 6.23
N ILE A 193 23.52 10.79 7.48
CA ILE A 193 23.14 11.61 8.63
C ILE A 193 24.29 11.79 9.62
N ARG A 194 24.37 12.98 10.21
CA ARG A 194 25.30 13.31 11.30
C ARG A 194 24.57 14.17 12.34
N ARG A 195 24.76 13.84 13.62
CA ARG A 195 24.31 14.71 14.73
C ARG A 195 25.14 15.99 14.76
N GLN A 196 24.49 17.13 14.95
CA GLN A 196 25.18 18.40 15.16
C GLN A 196 25.79 18.46 16.57
N ASN A 197 26.96 19.07 16.70
CA ASN A 197 27.64 19.21 17.99
C ASN A 197 26.87 20.13 18.95
N ALA A 198 26.76 19.71 20.22
CA ALA A 198 26.08 20.47 21.28
C ALA A 198 26.66 21.87 21.56
N SER A 199 27.88 22.17 21.09
CA SER A 199 28.50 23.50 21.24
C SER A 199 27.75 24.60 20.49
N ALA A 200 26.96 24.27 19.46
CA ALA A 200 26.08 25.23 18.78
C ALA A 200 24.81 25.56 19.58
N SER A 201 24.43 24.70 20.54
CA SER A 201 23.27 24.88 21.42
C SER A 201 23.54 25.79 22.62
N ALA A 202 24.78 26.26 22.81
CA ALA A 202 25.17 27.14 23.90
C ALA A 202 24.62 28.59 23.80
N SER A 203 23.94 28.93 22.69
CA SER A 203 23.38 30.27 22.42
C SER A 203 21.86 30.37 22.62
N GLY A 204 21.19 29.35 23.17
CA GLY A 204 19.72 29.34 23.27
C GLY A 204 19.01 29.18 21.91
N HIS A 205 19.73 28.81 20.86
CA HIS A 205 19.15 28.46 19.56
C HIS A 205 18.53 27.06 19.59
N ILE A 206 17.32 26.94 19.04
CA ILE A 206 16.68 25.65 18.78
C ILE A 206 17.57 24.92 17.75
N PRO A 207 17.99 23.67 18.00
CA PRO A 207 18.75 22.89 17.03
C PRO A 207 17.99 22.78 15.70
N THR A 208 18.67 22.60 14.57
CA THR A 208 18.02 22.56 13.26
C THR A 208 18.18 21.21 12.57
N LEU A 209 17.25 20.89 11.69
CA LEU A 209 17.30 19.79 10.75
C LEU A 209 17.69 20.37 9.39
N ASN A 210 18.95 20.23 8.99
CA ASN A 210 19.46 20.73 7.71
C ASN A 210 19.41 19.61 6.67
N VAL A 211 18.42 19.63 5.79
CA VAL A 211 18.13 18.57 4.83
C VAL A 211 18.50 19.01 3.41
N ALA A 212 19.43 18.30 2.79
CA ALA A 212 19.86 18.50 1.41
C ALA A 212 19.67 17.22 0.59
N ASN A 213 19.72 17.37 -0.74
CA ASN A 213 19.67 16.26 -1.69
C ASN A 213 20.95 16.22 -2.54
N THR A 214 21.25 15.12 -3.20
CA THR A 214 22.33 15.06 -4.18
C THR A 214 21.99 15.77 -5.50
N ASP A 215 20.70 15.98 -5.79
CA ASP A 215 20.21 16.80 -6.90
C ASP A 215 19.62 18.13 -6.36
N ASP A 216 20.47 19.15 -6.22
CA ASP A 216 20.10 20.45 -5.62
C ASP A 216 19.14 21.26 -6.51
N ASP A 217 19.22 21.07 -7.83
CA ASP A 217 18.40 21.79 -8.81
C ASP A 217 16.95 21.31 -8.73
N ARG A 218 16.76 20.00 -8.57
CA ARG A 218 15.44 19.39 -8.46
C ARG A 218 14.88 19.41 -7.05
N PHE A 219 15.75 19.29 -6.03
CA PHE A 219 15.37 19.21 -4.62
C PHE A 219 16.13 20.25 -3.79
N PRO A 220 15.61 21.49 -3.74
CA PRO A 220 16.23 22.56 -2.97
C PRO A 220 16.42 22.20 -1.51
N ARG A 221 17.48 22.74 -0.91
CA ARG A 221 17.79 22.52 0.50
C ARG A 221 16.70 23.09 1.40
N CYS A 222 16.43 22.40 2.51
CA CYS A 222 15.45 22.81 3.50
C CYS A 222 16.07 22.82 4.90
N SER A 223 15.58 23.71 5.75
CA SER A 223 15.93 23.74 7.17
C SER A 223 14.67 23.82 8.01
N PHE A 224 14.56 22.97 9.03
CA PHE A 224 13.45 22.94 9.97
C PHE A 224 13.97 23.10 11.39
N PRO A 225 13.18 23.65 12.33
CA PRO A 225 13.47 23.47 13.75
C PRO A 225 13.56 21.98 14.08
N ALA A 226 14.46 21.56 14.95
CA ALA A 226 14.47 20.20 15.49
C ALA A 226 13.42 20.09 16.60
N ASP A 227 12.16 20.37 16.31
CA ASP A 227 11.05 20.27 17.25
C ASP A 227 10.15 19.07 16.88
N PRO A 228 10.12 17.99 17.67
CA PRO A 228 9.26 16.85 17.41
C PRO A 228 7.76 17.17 17.42
N SER A 229 7.35 18.24 18.10
CA SER A 229 5.97 18.65 18.20
C SER A 229 5.47 19.44 16.98
N GLN A 230 6.39 19.94 16.14
CA GLN A 230 6.01 20.74 14.97
C GLN A 230 5.10 19.96 14.02
N ASP A 231 4.18 20.68 13.38
CA ASP A 231 3.33 20.14 12.33
C ASP A 231 4.07 20.13 10.99
N VAL A 232 3.71 19.17 10.14
CA VAL A 232 4.16 19.14 8.75
C VAL A 232 3.27 20.10 7.95
N ASP A 233 3.88 21.10 7.29
CA ASP A 233 3.13 22.03 6.45
C ASP A 233 2.57 21.31 5.21
N ARG A 234 1.25 21.08 5.24
CA ARG A 234 0.49 20.44 4.16
C ARG A 234 0.11 21.43 3.05
N ALA A 235 0.11 22.73 3.32
CA ALA A 235 -0.21 23.77 2.34
C ALA A 235 0.98 24.04 1.43
N ASN A 236 2.19 24.06 1.99
CA ASN A 236 3.44 24.27 1.25
C ASN A 236 4.24 22.96 1.19
N HIS A 237 3.80 22.03 0.35
CA HIS A 237 4.48 20.75 0.17
C HIS A 237 5.89 20.95 -0.41
N VAL A 238 6.91 20.68 0.41
CA VAL A 238 8.31 20.52 -0.03
C VAL A 238 8.74 19.07 0.15
N TRP A 239 9.69 18.62 -0.66
CA TRP A 239 10.15 17.22 -0.66
C TRP A 239 10.70 16.79 0.72
N ALA A 240 11.35 17.70 1.45
CA ALA A 240 11.93 17.41 2.75
C ALA A 240 10.88 17.21 3.86
N ASN A 241 9.59 17.49 3.61
CA ASN A 241 8.50 17.16 4.53
C ASN A 241 8.41 15.64 4.78
N TYR A 242 8.82 14.79 3.82
CA TYR A 242 8.90 13.34 4.03
C TYR A 242 10.00 12.97 5.04
N PHE A 243 11.13 13.67 5.04
CA PHE A 243 12.15 13.50 6.09
C PHE A 243 11.57 13.91 7.45
N LEU A 244 10.87 15.05 7.51
CA LEU A 244 10.23 15.55 8.73
C LEU A 244 9.19 14.56 9.28
N CYS A 245 8.41 13.90 8.42
CA CYS A 245 7.50 12.81 8.82
C CYS A 245 8.27 11.67 9.51
N GLY A 246 9.39 11.23 8.93
CA GLY A 246 10.25 10.20 9.51
C GLY A 246 10.85 10.63 10.86
N TYR A 247 11.36 11.86 10.96
CA TYR A 247 11.85 12.44 12.21
C TYR A 247 10.75 12.45 13.28
N LYS A 248 9.61 13.11 13.02
CA LYS A 248 8.48 13.23 13.93
C LYS A 248 7.97 11.86 14.41
N GLY A 249 7.81 10.91 13.48
CA GLY A 249 7.31 9.57 13.77
C GLY A 249 8.16 8.79 14.79
N VAL A 250 9.49 8.97 14.79
CA VAL A 250 10.37 8.33 15.79
C VAL A 250 10.05 8.83 17.20
N PHE A 251 9.86 10.14 17.38
CA PHE A 251 9.54 10.74 18.68
C PHE A 251 8.12 10.41 19.14
N GLU A 252 7.12 10.44 18.25
CA GLU A 252 5.75 10.04 18.57
C GLU A 252 5.69 8.58 19.05
N HIS A 253 6.43 7.68 18.38
CA HIS A 253 6.52 6.27 18.79
C HIS A 253 7.17 6.09 20.17
N LEU A 254 8.21 6.89 20.47
CA LEU A 254 8.88 6.87 21.77
C LEU A 254 7.96 7.39 22.88
N GLN A 255 7.24 8.48 22.62
CA GLN A 255 6.24 9.05 23.52
C GLN A 255 5.10 8.06 23.80
N ALA A 256 4.57 7.41 22.76
CA ALA A 256 3.53 6.38 22.89
C ALA A 256 3.98 5.19 23.76
N LYS A 257 5.29 4.94 23.86
CA LYS A 257 5.88 3.92 24.73
C LYS A 257 6.33 4.43 26.10
N GLY A 258 6.09 5.71 26.41
CA GLY A 258 6.53 6.34 27.66
C GLY A 258 8.05 6.40 27.82
N ARG A 259 8.80 6.43 26.70
CA ARG A 259 10.26 6.51 26.71
C ARG A 259 10.71 7.96 26.62
N ASP A 260 11.55 8.38 27.57
CA ASP A 260 12.28 9.65 27.47
C ASP A 260 13.43 9.51 26.47
N VAL A 261 13.59 10.53 25.64
CA VAL A 261 14.55 10.60 24.53
C VAL A 261 15.54 11.74 24.70
N GLY A 262 15.40 12.52 25.78
CA GLY A 262 16.21 13.70 26.04
C GLY A 262 15.82 14.89 25.15
N PRO A 263 16.62 15.97 25.19
CA PRO A 263 16.35 17.16 24.41
C PRO A 263 16.49 16.87 22.90
N PRO A 264 15.74 17.59 22.03
CA PRO A 264 15.88 17.42 20.60
C PRO A 264 17.31 17.67 20.11
N VAL A 265 17.72 16.91 19.09
CA VAL A 265 19.08 16.97 18.51
C VAL A 265 18.98 17.43 17.07
N GLY A 266 19.83 18.39 16.69
CA GLY A 266 19.95 18.86 15.31
C GLY A 266 20.69 17.86 14.43
N PHE A 267 20.37 17.83 13.14
CA PHE A 267 20.93 16.89 12.18
C PHE A 267 21.35 17.58 10.89
N ASP A 268 22.51 17.17 10.37
CA ASP A 268 22.90 17.41 8.99
C ASP A 268 22.58 16.15 8.17
N VAL A 269 21.84 16.32 7.08
CA VAL A 269 21.20 15.22 6.35
C VAL A 269 21.38 15.41 4.85
N LEU A 270 22.01 14.44 4.18
CA LEU A 270 22.07 14.38 2.72
C LEU A 270 21.32 13.15 2.22
N VAL A 271 20.34 13.39 1.36
CA VAL A 271 19.50 12.36 0.75
C VAL A 271 19.94 12.12 -0.69
N ASP A 272 20.00 10.86 -1.08
CA ASP A 272 20.16 10.44 -2.47
C ASP A 272 19.14 9.34 -2.78
N GLY A 273 18.34 9.50 -3.82
CA GLY A 273 17.29 8.55 -4.18
C GLY A 273 17.34 8.19 -5.66
N VAL A 274 17.35 6.89 -5.96
CA VAL A 274 17.26 6.37 -7.33
C VAL A 274 15.91 5.70 -7.62
N VAL A 275 14.98 5.72 -6.66
CA VAL A 275 13.61 5.25 -6.87
C VAL A 275 12.90 6.24 -7.82
N PRO A 276 12.32 5.78 -8.94
CA PRO A 276 11.58 6.65 -9.85
C PRO A 276 10.47 7.42 -9.13
N ILE A 277 10.56 8.75 -9.22
CA ILE A 277 9.68 9.67 -8.47
C ILE A 277 8.34 9.83 -9.16
N GLY A 278 7.26 9.83 -8.38
CA GLY A 278 5.89 9.97 -8.92
C GLY A 278 5.45 8.80 -9.80
N ALA A 279 6.24 7.72 -9.79
CA ALA A 279 6.09 6.60 -10.69
C ALA A 279 5.31 5.43 -10.06
N GLY A 280 4.64 5.64 -8.92
CA GLY A 280 3.88 4.57 -8.26
C GLY A 280 4.73 3.47 -7.64
N VAL A 281 6.05 3.64 -7.51
CA VAL A 281 7.00 2.66 -6.92
C VAL A 281 7.53 3.07 -5.52
N SER A 282 6.80 3.94 -4.83
CA SER A 282 7.00 4.33 -3.42
C SER A 282 8.31 5.05 -3.07
N SER A 283 8.71 6.02 -3.89
CA SER A 283 9.83 6.91 -3.53
C SER A 283 9.58 7.69 -2.23
N SER A 284 8.32 8.06 -1.94
CA SER A 284 7.93 8.76 -0.70
C SER A 284 8.15 7.88 0.53
N SER A 285 7.57 6.67 0.53
CA SER A 285 7.69 5.75 1.66
C SER A 285 9.12 5.26 1.86
N ALA A 286 9.88 5.08 0.78
CA ALA A 286 11.32 4.80 0.87
C ALA A 286 12.06 5.94 1.59
N LEU A 287 11.77 7.20 1.27
CA LEU A 287 12.36 8.36 1.96
C LEU A 287 11.90 8.43 3.43
N VAL A 288 10.62 8.23 3.73
CA VAL A 288 10.11 8.24 5.12
C VAL A 288 10.77 7.12 5.94
N CYS A 289 10.82 5.90 5.41
CA CYS A 289 11.43 4.75 6.08
C CYS A 289 12.92 4.95 6.31
N SER A 290 13.67 5.37 5.28
CA SER A 290 15.10 5.64 5.44
C SER A 290 15.34 6.76 6.45
N SER A 291 14.55 7.85 6.41
CA SER A 291 14.67 8.96 7.36
C SER A 291 14.42 8.52 8.79
N ALA A 292 13.34 7.77 9.04
CA ALA A 292 13.02 7.23 10.37
C ALA A 292 14.14 6.32 10.90
N ILE A 293 14.69 5.45 10.04
CA ILE A 293 15.81 4.56 10.40
C ILE A 293 17.07 5.38 10.70
N ALA A 294 17.38 6.39 9.89
CA ALA A 294 18.54 7.26 10.08
C ALA A 294 18.48 7.99 11.44
N VAL A 295 17.34 8.62 11.72
CA VAL A 295 17.10 9.35 12.98
C VAL A 295 17.15 8.40 14.17
N MET A 296 16.43 7.28 14.11
CA MET A 296 16.46 6.25 15.15
C MET A 296 17.90 5.79 15.44
N ALA A 297 18.66 5.42 14.41
CA ALA A 297 20.01 4.90 14.55
C ALA A 297 20.98 5.97 15.09
N ALA A 298 20.87 7.21 14.63
CA ALA A 298 21.70 8.32 15.10
C ALA A 298 21.41 8.70 16.56
N LEU A 299 20.18 8.48 17.04
CA LEU A 299 19.81 8.59 18.46
C LEU A 299 20.24 7.36 19.30
N GLY A 300 20.89 6.37 18.70
CA GLY A 300 21.30 5.14 19.39
C GLY A 300 20.14 4.20 19.72
N LEU A 301 19.00 4.35 19.03
CA LEU A 301 17.82 3.52 19.21
C LEU A 301 17.83 2.33 18.25
N SER A 302 17.16 1.26 18.65
CA SER A 302 16.98 0.05 17.83
C SER A 302 15.57 -0.49 18.01
N PHE A 303 14.81 -0.57 16.92
CA PHE A 303 13.47 -1.13 16.86
C PHE A 303 13.40 -2.29 15.87
N SER A 304 12.41 -3.17 16.07
CA SER A 304 12.13 -4.25 15.11
C SER A 304 11.62 -3.70 13.79
N LYS A 305 11.85 -4.45 12.70
CA LYS A 305 11.31 -4.13 11.36
C LYS A 305 9.80 -3.93 11.40
N GLN A 306 9.09 -4.76 12.17
CA GLN A 306 7.65 -4.63 12.42
C GLN A 306 7.30 -3.26 13.03
N GLU A 307 7.94 -2.90 14.14
CA GLU A 307 7.65 -1.62 14.81
C GLU A 307 7.92 -0.43 13.90
N VAL A 308 9.04 -0.45 13.15
CA VAL A 308 9.37 0.62 12.20
C VAL A 308 8.33 0.70 11.08
N SER A 309 7.87 -0.44 10.55
CA SER A 309 6.82 -0.46 9.52
C SER A 309 5.52 0.15 10.02
N GLU A 310 5.10 -0.19 11.25
CA GLU A 310 3.86 0.29 11.86
C GLU A 310 3.88 1.81 12.07
N PHE A 311 4.92 2.35 12.72
CA PHE A 311 4.94 3.81 12.96
C PHE A 311 5.28 4.61 11.69
N ALA A 312 6.06 4.06 10.74
CA ALA A 312 6.34 4.73 9.47
C ALA A 312 5.07 4.92 8.62
N CYS A 313 4.16 3.94 8.64
CA CYS A 313 2.85 4.06 8.01
C CYS A 313 2.04 5.22 8.60
N VAL A 314 2.02 5.33 9.93
CA VAL A 314 1.30 6.41 10.62
C VAL A 314 1.95 7.77 10.34
N CYS A 315 3.27 7.87 10.41
CA CYS A 315 3.92 9.17 10.26
C CYS A 315 3.92 9.69 8.81
N GLU A 316 3.90 8.83 7.79
CA GLU A 316 3.72 9.28 6.40
C GLU A 316 2.37 9.99 6.20
N ARG A 317 1.34 9.67 7.01
CA ARG A 317 0.04 10.35 6.94
C ARG A 317 0.09 11.82 7.35
N HIS A 318 1.13 12.26 8.04
CA HIS A 318 1.37 13.69 8.30
C HIS A 318 1.52 14.50 7.00
N ILE A 319 1.89 13.86 5.89
CA ILE A 319 1.89 14.48 4.56
C ILE A 319 0.47 14.75 4.01
N GLY A 320 -0.58 14.24 4.66
CA GLY A 320 -1.97 14.41 4.25
C GLY A 320 -2.56 13.26 3.43
N THR A 321 -1.76 12.28 2.99
CA THR A 321 -2.27 11.08 2.32
C THR A 321 -2.65 10.00 3.33
N GLN A 322 -3.89 9.50 3.26
CA GLN A 322 -4.38 8.44 4.14
C GLN A 322 -3.98 7.05 3.60
N SER A 323 -2.68 6.83 3.41
CA SER A 323 -2.16 5.58 2.87
C SER A 323 -2.21 4.41 3.87
N GLY A 324 -2.22 3.19 3.32
CA GLY A 324 -2.09 1.97 4.11
C GLY A 324 -0.63 1.66 4.43
N GLY A 325 -0.38 0.44 4.90
CA GLY A 325 0.94 0.03 5.41
C GLY A 325 1.81 -0.73 4.42
N MET A 326 1.35 -0.95 3.17
CA MET A 326 2.03 -1.84 2.22
C MET A 326 3.47 -1.40 1.96
N ASP A 327 3.64 -0.13 1.60
CA ASP A 327 4.88 0.42 1.07
C ASP A 327 6.00 0.38 2.11
N GLN A 328 5.67 0.77 3.35
CA GLN A 328 6.59 0.77 4.47
C GLN A 328 6.90 -0.68 4.89
N ALA A 329 5.89 -1.53 4.98
CA ALA A 329 6.08 -2.94 5.34
C ALA A 329 7.03 -3.67 4.39
N ILE A 330 6.83 -3.54 3.07
CA ILE A 330 7.73 -4.20 2.11
C ILE A 330 9.12 -3.55 2.10
N SER A 331 9.21 -2.23 2.27
CA SER A 331 10.50 -1.54 2.33
C SER A 331 11.35 -2.04 3.51
N LEU A 332 10.73 -2.34 4.65
CA LEU A 332 11.41 -2.84 5.85
C LEU A 332 11.61 -4.37 5.87
N MET A 333 10.60 -5.13 5.46
CA MET A 333 10.50 -6.58 5.71
C MET A 333 10.83 -7.44 4.49
N ALA A 334 11.24 -6.85 3.36
CA ALA A 334 11.67 -7.61 2.20
C ALA A 334 12.97 -8.40 2.46
N ASP A 335 13.07 -9.56 1.79
CA ASP A 335 14.28 -10.37 1.72
C ASP A 335 14.63 -10.61 0.26
N ALA A 336 15.91 -10.58 -0.06
CA ALA A 336 16.38 -10.78 -1.42
C ALA A 336 15.93 -12.15 -1.97
N GLY A 337 15.45 -12.15 -3.22
CA GLY A 337 15.04 -13.34 -3.96
C GLY A 337 13.59 -13.80 -3.72
N VAL A 338 12.83 -13.20 -2.80
CA VAL A 338 11.44 -13.61 -2.51
C VAL A 338 10.47 -12.42 -2.47
N ALA A 339 9.28 -12.56 -3.03
CA ALA A 339 8.19 -11.61 -2.79
C ALA A 339 7.56 -11.88 -1.41
N LYS A 340 6.75 -10.94 -0.91
CA LYS A 340 6.07 -11.10 0.37
C LYS A 340 4.55 -11.00 0.21
N LEU A 341 3.82 -11.91 0.83
CA LEU A 341 2.45 -11.67 1.23
C LEU A 341 2.48 -10.89 2.55
N ILE A 342 1.94 -9.67 2.55
CA ILE A 342 1.92 -8.80 3.71
C ILE A 342 0.51 -8.74 4.27
N ASP A 343 0.33 -9.18 5.52
CA ASP A 343 -0.87 -8.98 6.33
C ASP A 343 -0.71 -7.71 7.18
N PHE A 344 -1.80 -7.07 7.61
CA PHE A 344 -1.78 -5.82 8.40
C PHE A 344 -2.32 -5.92 9.84
N ASP A 345 -3.08 -6.96 10.18
CA ASP A 345 -3.61 -7.16 11.54
C ASP A 345 -3.33 -8.58 12.09
N PRO A 346 -2.23 -8.79 12.85
CA PRO A 346 -1.08 -7.87 12.99
C PRO A 346 -0.20 -7.88 11.73
N ILE A 347 0.67 -6.88 11.60
CA ILE A 347 1.56 -6.78 10.45
C ILE A 347 2.52 -7.97 10.36
N ARG A 348 2.51 -8.68 9.23
CA ARG A 348 3.33 -9.88 9.00
C ARG A 348 3.69 -10.00 7.54
N ALA A 349 4.94 -10.35 7.25
CA ALA A 349 5.40 -10.68 5.92
C ALA A 349 5.68 -12.19 5.83
N SER A 350 5.09 -12.85 4.83
CA SER A 350 5.28 -14.28 4.53
C SER A 350 5.84 -14.46 3.14
N ASP A 351 6.81 -15.35 2.97
CA ASP A 351 7.51 -15.54 1.69
C ASP A 351 6.58 -16.10 0.62
N VAL A 352 6.70 -15.56 -0.60
CA VAL A 352 6.12 -16.08 -1.83
C VAL A 352 7.26 -16.21 -2.85
N ALA A 353 7.69 -17.44 -3.09
CA ALA A 353 8.77 -17.76 -4.02
C ALA A 353 8.23 -17.79 -5.46
N LEU A 354 8.44 -16.70 -6.21
CA LEU A 354 7.96 -16.57 -7.59
C LEU A 354 8.68 -17.59 -8.51
N PRO A 355 8.01 -18.09 -9.57
CA PRO A 355 8.63 -19.03 -10.52
C PRO A 355 9.87 -18.42 -11.18
N PRO A 356 11.02 -19.13 -11.24
CA PRO A 356 12.26 -18.58 -11.75
C PRO A 356 12.24 -18.28 -13.26
N LYS A 357 11.36 -18.95 -14.02
CA LYS A 357 11.13 -18.63 -15.45
C LYS A 357 10.39 -17.30 -15.65
N GLY A 358 9.78 -16.73 -14.61
CA GLY A 358 9.13 -15.42 -14.67
C GLY A 358 10.08 -14.28 -14.29
N ALA A 359 9.95 -13.15 -14.97
CA ALA A 359 10.58 -11.88 -14.58
C ALA A 359 9.57 -10.74 -14.62
N PHE A 360 9.78 -9.73 -13.77
CA PHE A 360 8.95 -8.53 -13.72
C PHE A 360 9.72 -7.35 -14.29
N VAL A 361 9.12 -6.72 -15.30
CA VAL A 361 9.63 -5.49 -15.91
C VAL A 361 8.74 -4.34 -15.46
N ILE A 362 9.38 -3.31 -14.90
CA ILE A 362 8.73 -2.07 -14.49
C ILE A 362 8.95 -1.08 -15.62
N ALA A 363 7.86 -0.48 -16.11
CA ALA A 363 7.90 0.56 -17.13
C ALA A 363 7.08 1.76 -16.68
N ASN A 364 7.64 2.96 -16.78
CA ASN A 364 7.02 4.22 -16.36
C ASN A 364 6.23 4.84 -17.52
N SER A 365 4.96 5.21 -17.28
CA SER A 365 4.10 5.86 -18.27
C SER A 365 4.51 7.29 -18.60
N LEU A 366 5.42 7.87 -17.80
CA LEU A 366 5.85 9.28 -17.80
C LEU A 366 4.79 10.26 -17.28
N THR A 367 3.60 9.76 -16.92
CA THR A 367 2.55 10.55 -16.28
C THR A 367 2.81 10.61 -14.79
N VAL A 368 3.18 11.79 -14.29
CA VAL A 368 3.45 11.98 -12.86
C VAL A 368 2.15 12.04 -12.08
N SER A 369 1.99 11.15 -11.10
CA SER A 369 0.88 11.16 -10.16
C SER A 369 1.31 11.76 -8.83
N THR A 370 0.93 13.02 -8.56
CA THR A 370 1.20 13.70 -7.29
C THR A 370 0.14 13.31 -6.25
N LYS A 371 0.34 12.16 -5.61
CA LYS A 371 -0.59 11.52 -4.66
C LYS A 371 -1.08 12.47 -3.55
N ALA A 372 -0.18 13.26 -2.95
CA ALA A 372 -0.53 14.19 -1.86
C ALA A 372 -1.33 15.40 -2.34
N VAL A 373 -0.93 16.00 -3.47
CA VAL A 373 -1.57 17.22 -4.01
C VAL A 373 -3.00 16.94 -4.48
N SER A 374 -3.21 15.80 -5.15
CA SER A 374 -4.52 15.40 -5.67
C SER A 374 -5.30 14.47 -4.72
N ALA A 375 -4.89 14.38 -3.45
CA ALA A 375 -5.41 13.39 -2.53
C ALA A 375 -6.93 13.51 -2.33
N ALA A 376 -7.45 14.72 -2.14
CA ALA A 376 -8.87 14.96 -1.86
C ALA A 376 -9.81 14.52 -2.99
N THR A 377 -9.36 14.55 -4.26
CA THR A 377 -10.17 14.16 -5.42
C THR A 377 -9.84 12.77 -5.97
N LYS A 378 -8.68 12.22 -5.61
CA LYS A 378 -8.21 10.89 -6.06
C LYS A 378 -8.01 9.95 -4.88
N TYR A 379 -6.81 9.93 -4.30
CA TYR A 379 -6.40 8.87 -3.37
C TYR A 379 -7.24 8.83 -2.08
N ASN A 380 -7.37 9.95 -1.37
CA ASN A 380 -8.19 10.02 -0.15
C ASN A 380 -9.69 9.91 -0.47
N CYS A 381 -10.12 10.36 -1.67
CA CYS A 381 -11.50 10.13 -2.13
C CYS A 381 -11.83 8.64 -2.13
N ARG A 382 -10.94 7.79 -2.66
CA ARG A 382 -11.13 6.34 -2.64
C ARG A 382 -11.19 5.75 -1.23
N VAL A 383 -10.34 6.22 -0.31
CA VAL A 383 -10.36 5.80 1.10
C VAL A 383 -11.71 6.15 1.75
N VAL A 384 -12.23 7.35 1.49
CA VAL A 384 -13.53 7.79 2.00
C VAL A 384 -14.67 7.00 1.37
N GLU A 385 -14.67 6.79 0.05
CA GLU A 385 -15.67 5.97 -0.64
C GLU A 385 -15.75 4.55 -0.05
N CYS A 386 -14.60 3.92 0.23
CA CYS A 386 -14.59 2.58 0.84
C CYS A 386 -15.15 2.58 2.27
N ARG A 387 -14.77 3.56 3.10
CA ARG A 387 -15.32 3.71 4.46
C ARG A 387 -16.83 3.93 4.44
N LEU A 388 -17.33 4.78 3.53
CA LEU A 388 -18.77 5.02 3.36
C LEU A 388 -19.49 3.77 2.87
N ALA A 389 -18.91 3.02 1.93
CA ALA A 389 -19.45 1.75 1.46
C ALA A 389 -19.56 0.73 2.60
N ALA A 390 -18.53 0.63 3.44
CA ALA A 390 -18.54 -0.24 4.62
C ALA A 390 -19.65 0.14 5.61
N MET A 391 -19.80 1.43 5.91
CA MET A 391 -20.86 1.92 6.81
C MET A 391 -22.27 1.66 6.28
N VAL A 392 -22.49 1.91 4.99
CA VAL A 392 -23.78 1.63 4.34
C VAL A 392 -24.07 0.13 4.34
N LEU A 393 -23.09 -0.72 4.02
CA LEU A 393 -23.23 -2.18 4.11
C LEU A 393 -23.56 -2.62 5.53
N ALA A 394 -22.87 -2.10 6.54
CA ALA A 394 -23.12 -2.43 7.93
C ALA A 394 -24.58 -2.19 8.32
N VAL A 395 -25.12 -1.00 8.04
CA VAL A 395 -26.52 -0.66 8.32
C VAL A 395 -27.49 -1.55 7.55
N LYS A 396 -27.26 -1.74 6.24
CA LYS A 396 -28.14 -2.54 5.38
C LYS A 396 -28.15 -4.02 5.77
N LEU A 397 -27.08 -4.51 6.39
CA LEU A 397 -26.93 -5.86 6.91
C LEU A 397 -27.34 -5.99 8.38
N GLY A 398 -27.94 -4.95 8.97
CA GLY A 398 -28.58 -5.01 10.29
C GLY A 398 -27.69 -4.59 11.47
N MET A 399 -26.55 -3.96 11.24
CA MET A 399 -25.78 -3.33 12.33
C MET A 399 -26.56 -2.14 12.91
N ALA A 400 -26.60 -2.04 14.24
CA ALA A 400 -27.21 -0.91 14.94
C ALA A 400 -26.50 0.40 14.61
N HIS A 401 -27.27 1.49 14.39
CA HIS A 401 -26.76 2.78 13.97
C HIS A 401 -25.70 3.36 14.92
N GLU A 402 -25.79 3.10 16.23
CA GLU A 402 -24.78 3.55 17.20
C GLU A 402 -23.38 2.94 16.97
N LEU A 403 -23.29 1.71 16.44
CA LEU A 403 -22.03 1.00 16.22
C LEU A 403 -21.36 1.36 14.89
N VAL A 404 -22.12 1.93 13.95
CA VAL A 404 -21.61 2.30 12.61
C VAL A 404 -20.49 3.33 12.72
N ARG A 405 -20.50 4.16 13.76
CA ARG A 405 -19.44 5.14 14.05
C ARG A 405 -18.08 4.52 14.27
N ASP A 406 -17.99 3.22 14.54
CA ASP A 406 -16.73 2.49 14.74
C ASP A 406 -16.26 1.76 13.49
N VAL A 407 -17.09 1.66 12.44
CA VAL A 407 -16.69 1.08 11.14
C VAL A 407 -15.68 1.99 10.44
N ARG A 408 -14.56 1.42 10.04
CA ARG A 408 -13.44 2.14 9.38
C ARG A 408 -13.19 1.65 7.98
N THR A 409 -13.34 0.35 7.74
CA THR A 409 -12.94 -0.32 6.50
C THR A 409 -13.96 -1.37 6.07
N LEU A 410 -13.87 -1.81 4.82
CA LEU A 410 -14.64 -2.92 4.27
C LEU A 410 -14.29 -4.26 4.92
N SER A 411 -13.09 -4.41 5.52
CA SER A 411 -12.75 -5.62 6.29
C SER A 411 -13.53 -5.72 7.61
N ASP A 412 -13.85 -4.60 8.25
CA ASP A 412 -14.66 -4.58 9.49
C ASP A 412 -16.04 -5.20 9.28
N VAL A 413 -16.58 -5.11 8.05
CA VAL A 413 -17.93 -5.58 7.71
C VAL A 413 -17.95 -6.83 6.83
N GLU A 414 -16.78 -7.37 6.45
CA GLU A 414 -16.68 -8.57 5.61
C GLU A 414 -17.41 -9.76 6.25
N GLY A 415 -17.32 -9.90 7.58
CA GLY A 415 -18.02 -10.96 8.31
C GLY A 415 -19.54 -10.92 8.13
N LEU A 416 -20.14 -9.72 8.09
CA LEU A 416 -21.57 -9.54 7.81
C LEU A 416 -21.90 -9.90 6.36
N CYS A 417 -21.08 -9.44 5.41
CA CYS A 417 -21.24 -9.76 3.99
C CYS A 417 -21.16 -11.28 3.74
N MET A 418 -20.25 -11.97 4.42
CA MET A 418 -20.08 -13.42 4.35
C MET A 418 -21.25 -14.17 4.99
N ALA A 419 -21.77 -13.70 6.13
CA ALA A 419 -22.97 -14.28 6.74
C ALA A 419 -24.19 -14.18 5.80
N TYR A 420 -24.41 -13.00 5.22
CA TYR A 420 -25.46 -12.77 4.23
C TYR A 420 -25.33 -13.68 3.00
N ALA A 421 -24.11 -13.88 2.52
CA ALA A 421 -23.83 -14.77 1.40
C ALA A 421 -24.05 -16.24 1.77
N GLY A 422 -23.64 -16.66 2.96
CA GLY A 422 -23.79 -18.03 3.46
C GLY A 422 -25.25 -18.47 3.61
N GLU A 423 -26.14 -17.57 4.03
CA GLU A 423 -27.60 -17.81 4.04
C GLU A 423 -28.21 -18.05 2.65
N ARG A 424 -27.45 -17.78 1.59
CA ARG A 424 -27.85 -17.88 0.18
C ARG A 424 -26.91 -18.79 -0.61
N ASP A 425 -26.28 -19.75 0.07
CA ASP A 425 -25.39 -20.76 -0.50
C ASP A 425 -24.22 -20.18 -1.33
N SER A 426 -23.75 -18.97 -0.97
CA SER A 426 -22.62 -18.29 -1.60
C SER A 426 -21.48 -18.07 -0.62
N SER A 427 -20.25 -18.19 -1.10
CA SER A 427 -19.03 -17.93 -0.31
C SER A 427 -18.35 -16.62 -0.70
N SER A 428 -19.09 -15.68 -1.30
CA SER A 428 -18.55 -14.44 -1.83
C SER A 428 -19.19 -13.22 -1.16
N PRO A 429 -18.40 -12.32 -0.54
CA PRO A 429 -18.94 -11.11 0.08
C PRO A 429 -19.56 -10.16 -0.96
N LEU A 430 -19.19 -10.31 -2.23
CA LEU A 430 -19.76 -9.57 -3.37
C LEU A 430 -21.28 -9.77 -3.54
N LEU A 431 -21.86 -10.86 -2.99
CA LEU A 431 -23.31 -11.03 -3.04
C LEU A 431 -24.02 -9.93 -2.22
N ALA A 432 -23.49 -9.59 -1.04
CA ALA A 432 -24.01 -8.51 -0.22
C ALA A 432 -23.82 -7.15 -0.88
N VAL A 433 -22.67 -6.92 -1.52
CA VAL A 433 -22.39 -5.69 -2.30
C VAL A 433 -23.47 -5.48 -3.36
N LYS A 434 -23.69 -6.48 -4.22
CA LYS A 434 -24.68 -6.40 -5.31
C LYS A 434 -26.12 -6.25 -4.82
N ALA A 435 -26.43 -6.80 -3.65
CA ALA A 435 -27.77 -6.74 -3.09
C ALA A 435 -28.08 -5.40 -2.38
N HIS A 436 -27.06 -4.74 -1.81
CA HIS A 436 -27.26 -3.63 -0.87
C HIS A 436 -26.65 -2.30 -1.31
N LEU A 437 -25.73 -2.30 -2.27
CA LEU A 437 -25.19 -1.10 -2.89
C LEU A 437 -25.65 -1.05 -4.35
N HIS A 438 -26.32 0.01 -4.76
CA HIS A 438 -26.69 0.19 -6.17
C HIS A 438 -25.51 0.72 -6.98
N GLY A 439 -25.51 0.46 -8.29
CA GLY A 439 -24.42 0.83 -9.19
C GLY A 439 -24.26 2.34 -9.44
N GLU A 440 -25.32 3.13 -9.28
CA GLU A 440 -25.22 4.58 -9.46
C GLU A 440 -24.45 5.26 -8.32
N PRO A 441 -23.71 6.36 -8.58
CA PRO A 441 -22.99 7.06 -7.53
C PRO A 441 -23.94 7.71 -6.52
N TYR A 442 -23.61 7.57 -5.24
CA TYR A 442 -24.38 8.08 -4.11
C TYR A 442 -24.14 9.58 -3.89
N SER A 443 -25.18 10.30 -3.48
CA SER A 443 -25.04 11.66 -2.94
C SER A 443 -24.71 11.63 -1.43
N ALA A 444 -24.13 12.70 -0.90
CA ALA A 444 -23.93 12.85 0.54
C ALA A 444 -25.26 12.71 1.30
N GLN A 445 -26.32 13.37 0.83
CA GLN A 445 -27.64 13.37 1.49
C GLN A 445 -28.26 11.97 1.54
N GLU A 446 -28.09 11.19 0.48
CA GLU A 446 -28.55 9.80 0.46
C GLU A 446 -27.83 8.95 1.50
N ILE A 447 -26.50 9.07 1.58
CA ILE A 447 -25.71 8.34 2.57
C ILE A 447 -26.12 8.76 3.98
N GLU A 448 -26.26 10.06 4.25
CA GLU A 448 -26.71 10.57 5.55
C GLU A 448 -28.11 10.06 5.92
N SER A 449 -29.01 9.92 4.94
CA SER A 449 -30.34 9.34 5.14
C SER A 449 -30.27 7.87 5.57
N ILE A 450 -29.39 7.08 4.94
CA ILE A 450 -29.17 5.67 5.29
C ILE A 450 -28.53 5.55 6.68
N LEU A 451 -27.48 6.33 6.93
CA LEU A 451 -26.69 6.28 8.16
C LEU A 451 -27.39 6.97 9.34
N ARG A 452 -28.39 7.82 9.09
CA ARG A 452 -29.04 8.69 10.09
C ARG A 452 -28.04 9.53 10.89
N LEU A 453 -26.95 9.92 10.24
CA LEU A 453 -25.82 10.64 10.80
C LEU A 453 -25.30 11.63 9.77
N SER A 454 -24.81 12.79 10.24
CA SER A 454 -24.12 13.79 9.41
C SER A 454 -22.73 13.30 9.03
N LEU A 455 -22.37 13.37 7.75
CA LEU A 455 -21.03 12.97 7.28
C LEU A 455 -19.93 13.89 7.82
N PRO A 456 -20.07 15.23 7.84
CA PRO A 456 -19.10 16.10 8.49
C PRO A 456 -18.85 15.75 9.96
N GLU A 457 -19.89 15.41 10.72
CA GLU A 457 -19.75 15.01 12.13
C GLU A 457 -19.01 13.67 12.26
N LEU A 458 -19.35 12.70 11.40
CA LEU A 458 -18.74 11.38 11.37
C LEU A 458 -17.24 11.40 11.02
N MET A 459 -16.83 12.44 10.28
CA MET A 459 -15.47 12.62 9.77
C MET A 459 -14.69 13.75 10.45
N ALA A 460 -15.24 14.36 11.50
CA ALA A 460 -14.66 15.54 12.17
C ALA A 460 -13.22 15.34 12.67
N HIS A 461 -12.84 14.11 13.02
CA HIS A 461 -11.49 13.77 13.48
C HIS A 461 -10.46 13.60 12.36
N SER A 462 -10.85 13.74 11.09
CA SER A 462 -9.97 13.55 9.93
C SER A 462 -10.07 14.74 8.99
N PRO A 463 -9.12 15.70 9.06
CA PRO A 463 -9.07 16.84 8.14
C PRO A 463 -9.06 16.40 6.66
N SER A 464 -8.31 15.36 6.33
CA SER A 464 -8.27 14.78 4.97
C SER A 464 -9.63 14.25 4.50
N SER A 465 -10.46 13.72 5.42
CA SER A 465 -11.80 13.26 5.06
C SER A 465 -12.76 14.43 4.84
N LEU A 466 -12.63 15.49 5.64
CA LEU A 466 -13.42 16.72 5.43
C LEU A 466 -13.06 17.41 4.10
N GLU A 467 -11.77 17.42 3.73
CA GLU A 467 -11.31 17.91 2.41
C GLU A 467 -11.96 17.12 1.27
N VAL A 468 -12.11 15.80 1.41
CA VAL A 468 -12.83 14.96 0.44
C VAL A 468 -14.30 15.33 0.37
N LEU A 469 -14.99 15.44 1.52
CA LEU A 469 -16.42 15.81 1.54
C LEU A 469 -16.68 17.18 0.91
N ALA A 470 -15.72 18.10 1.03
CA ALA A 470 -15.81 19.42 0.38
C ALA A 470 -15.55 19.37 -1.13
N ALA A 471 -14.76 18.40 -1.61
CA ALA A 471 -14.35 18.29 -3.01
C ALA A 471 -15.22 17.33 -3.85
N ALA A 472 -15.85 16.33 -3.21
CA ALA A 472 -16.59 15.28 -3.89
C ALA A 472 -18.10 15.56 -3.90
N GLU A 473 -18.70 15.54 -5.08
CA GLU A 473 -20.17 15.66 -5.23
C GLU A 473 -20.88 14.31 -5.12
N LYS A 474 -20.19 13.22 -5.49
CA LYS A 474 -20.73 11.86 -5.60
C LYS A 474 -19.73 10.80 -5.13
N PHE A 475 -20.23 9.67 -4.64
CA PHE A 475 -19.44 8.56 -4.10
C PHE A 475 -19.81 7.21 -4.73
N HIS A 476 -18.86 6.50 -5.30
CA HIS A 476 -19.08 5.23 -6.04
C HIS A 476 -18.96 4.01 -5.13
N LEU A 477 -19.88 3.87 -4.16
CA LEU A 477 -19.77 2.88 -3.09
C LEU A 477 -19.72 1.42 -3.61
N HIS A 478 -20.60 1.07 -4.55
CA HIS A 478 -20.68 -0.27 -5.13
C HIS A 478 -19.35 -0.68 -5.76
N ASP A 479 -18.83 0.14 -6.68
CA ASP A 479 -17.64 -0.22 -7.46
C ASP A 479 -16.39 -0.30 -6.59
N ARG A 480 -16.26 0.56 -5.57
CA ARG A 480 -15.12 0.50 -4.64
C ARG A 480 -15.17 -0.78 -3.81
N ALA A 481 -16.34 -1.14 -3.30
CA ALA A 481 -16.50 -2.38 -2.54
C ALA A 481 -16.25 -3.63 -3.42
N ASP A 482 -16.77 -3.65 -4.65
CA ASP A 482 -16.55 -4.77 -5.59
C ASP A 482 -15.06 -4.92 -5.93
N HIS A 483 -14.38 -3.81 -6.24
CA HIS A 483 -12.93 -3.80 -6.43
C HIS A 483 -12.19 -4.38 -5.23
N VAL A 484 -12.43 -3.86 -4.02
CA VAL A 484 -11.66 -4.25 -2.82
C VAL A 484 -11.82 -5.73 -2.51
N TYR A 485 -13.06 -6.24 -2.47
CA TYR A 485 -13.27 -7.66 -2.16
C TYR A 485 -12.77 -8.59 -3.28
N SER A 486 -12.92 -8.20 -4.55
CA SER A 486 -12.42 -9.02 -5.67
C SER A 486 -10.88 -9.01 -5.73
N GLU A 487 -10.24 -7.89 -5.44
CA GLU A 487 -8.79 -7.74 -5.43
C GLU A 487 -8.16 -8.51 -4.25
N ALA A 488 -8.76 -8.44 -3.05
CA ALA A 488 -8.31 -9.23 -1.90
C ALA A 488 -8.34 -10.74 -2.19
N ARG A 489 -9.35 -11.21 -2.93
CA ARG A 489 -9.42 -12.61 -3.39
C ARG A 489 -8.34 -12.93 -4.43
N ARG A 490 -8.06 -12.01 -5.37
CA ARG A 490 -7.01 -12.18 -6.38
C ARG A 490 -5.62 -12.31 -5.76
N VAL A 491 -5.32 -11.60 -4.67
CA VAL A 491 -4.06 -11.75 -3.93
C VAL A 491 -3.83 -13.19 -3.48
N PHE A 492 -4.84 -13.80 -2.85
CA PHE A 492 -4.73 -15.19 -2.42
C PHE A 492 -4.72 -16.17 -3.59
N ALA A 493 -5.48 -15.92 -4.65
CA ALA A 493 -5.42 -16.72 -5.87
C ALA A 493 -4.01 -16.68 -6.52
N PHE A 494 -3.33 -15.52 -6.48
CA PHE A 494 -1.97 -15.35 -6.98
C PHE A 494 -0.99 -16.19 -6.14
N ARG A 495 -1.04 -16.06 -4.80
CA ARG A 495 -0.24 -16.88 -3.89
C ARG A 495 -0.48 -18.38 -4.14
N ASP A 496 -1.74 -18.78 -4.26
CA ASP A 496 -2.12 -20.19 -4.38
C ASP A 496 -1.68 -20.77 -5.73
N ALA A 497 -1.72 -19.98 -6.80
CA ALA A 497 -1.17 -20.37 -8.10
C ALA A 497 0.35 -20.59 -8.06
N VAL A 498 1.08 -19.79 -7.27
CA VAL A 498 2.53 -20.02 -7.03
C VAL A 498 2.76 -21.31 -6.23
N GLN A 499 1.82 -21.71 -5.37
CA GLN A 499 1.96 -22.83 -4.45
C GLN A 499 1.27 -24.12 -4.93
N SER A 500 0.60 -24.11 -6.09
CA SER A 500 -0.22 -25.23 -6.57
C SER A 500 0.59 -26.46 -7.00
N GLY A 501 1.87 -26.28 -7.30
CA GLY A 501 2.74 -27.34 -7.82
C GLY A 501 2.55 -27.62 -9.31
N ASP A 502 1.81 -26.76 -10.02
CA ASP A 502 1.67 -26.83 -11.48
C ASP A 502 3.01 -26.56 -12.19
N SER A 503 3.07 -26.85 -13.50
CA SER A 503 4.23 -26.47 -14.32
C SER A 503 4.44 -24.96 -14.31
N GLU A 504 5.69 -24.50 -14.38
CA GLU A 504 6.01 -23.06 -14.37
C GLU A 504 5.24 -22.28 -15.45
N ASP A 505 5.04 -22.84 -16.65
CA ASP A 505 4.28 -22.18 -17.73
C ASP A 505 2.81 -21.99 -17.41
N ALA A 506 2.17 -23.00 -16.82
CA ALA A 506 0.79 -22.91 -16.36
C ALA A 506 0.65 -21.90 -15.21
N THR A 507 1.58 -21.92 -14.25
CA THR A 507 1.62 -20.95 -13.16
C THR A 507 1.76 -19.54 -13.72
N LEU A 508 2.76 -19.26 -14.56
CA LEU A 508 3.01 -17.93 -15.11
C LEU A 508 1.82 -17.41 -15.94
N THR A 509 1.17 -18.28 -16.72
CA THR A 509 -0.06 -17.94 -17.45
C THR A 509 -1.18 -17.54 -16.49
N ARG A 510 -1.36 -18.29 -15.39
CA ARG A 510 -2.36 -17.97 -14.37
C ARG A 510 -2.06 -16.66 -13.64
N LEU A 511 -0.80 -16.41 -13.29
CA LEU A 511 -0.38 -15.15 -12.67
C LEU A 511 -0.63 -13.97 -13.62
N GLY A 512 -0.31 -14.12 -14.90
CA GLY A 512 -0.58 -13.11 -15.93
C GLY A 512 -2.07 -12.77 -16.06
N SER A 513 -2.94 -13.77 -16.10
CA SER A 513 -4.40 -13.58 -16.10
C SER A 513 -4.88 -12.79 -14.88
N LEU A 514 -4.39 -13.14 -13.68
CA LEU A 514 -4.76 -12.44 -12.45
C LEU A 514 -4.28 -10.98 -12.43
N MET A 515 -3.12 -10.70 -13.01
CA MET A 515 -2.62 -9.33 -13.17
C MET A 515 -3.51 -8.51 -14.12
N ASP A 516 -3.91 -9.07 -15.26
CA ASP A 516 -4.80 -8.41 -16.22
C ASP A 516 -6.20 -8.16 -15.60
N GLU A 517 -6.73 -9.13 -14.85
CA GLU A 517 -8.00 -8.98 -14.11
C GLU A 517 -7.91 -7.88 -13.04
N SER A 518 -6.79 -7.81 -12.32
CA SER A 518 -6.51 -6.72 -11.37
C SER A 518 -6.46 -5.37 -12.09
N HIS A 519 -5.77 -5.28 -13.24
CA HIS A 519 -5.71 -4.04 -14.01
C HIS A 519 -7.09 -3.58 -14.49
N ALA A 520 -7.90 -4.49 -15.05
CA ALA A 520 -9.26 -4.18 -15.47
C ALA A 520 -10.10 -3.70 -14.29
N SER A 521 -9.98 -4.32 -13.11
CA SER A 521 -10.66 -3.88 -11.90
C SER A 521 -10.20 -2.48 -11.44
N CYS A 522 -8.90 -2.19 -11.45
CA CYS A 522 -8.36 -0.87 -11.14
C CYS A 522 -8.86 0.21 -12.12
N ARG A 523 -8.98 -0.13 -13.41
CA ARG A 523 -9.47 0.78 -14.44
C ARG A 523 -10.98 1.03 -14.33
N ASP A 524 -11.76 -0.04 -14.31
CA ASP A 524 -13.21 0.01 -14.51
C ASP A 524 -13.96 0.22 -13.20
N LEU A 525 -13.59 -0.50 -12.14
CA LEU A 525 -14.26 -0.44 -10.84
C LEU A 525 -13.61 0.58 -9.91
N TYR A 526 -12.29 0.70 -9.93
CA TYR A 526 -11.59 1.64 -9.05
C TYR A 526 -11.32 3.00 -9.70
N ALA A 527 -11.43 3.11 -11.02
CA ALA A 527 -11.17 4.34 -11.76
C ALA A 527 -9.84 5.01 -11.32
N CYS A 528 -8.77 4.21 -11.21
CA CYS A 528 -7.42 4.67 -10.87
C CYS A 528 -6.38 4.42 -11.97
N SER A 529 -6.80 4.10 -13.19
CA SER A 529 -5.90 4.11 -14.37
C SER A 529 -5.85 5.49 -15.04
N CYS A 530 -5.10 5.61 -16.14
CA CYS A 530 -5.08 6.77 -17.04
C CYS A 530 -4.74 6.34 -18.47
N ALA A 531 -4.92 7.23 -19.45
CA ALA A 531 -4.73 6.90 -20.87
C ALA A 531 -3.32 6.35 -21.18
N GLU A 532 -2.29 6.92 -20.55
CA GLU A 532 -0.89 6.53 -20.75
C GLU A 532 -0.56 5.18 -20.10
N LEU A 533 -1.20 4.87 -18.96
CA LEU A 533 -1.11 3.53 -18.37
C LEU A 533 -1.79 2.49 -19.27
N GLU A 534 -2.97 2.81 -19.83
CA GLU A 534 -3.67 1.91 -20.75
C GLU A 534 -2.88 1.68 -22.04
N GLU A 535 -2.27 2.72 -22.61
CA GLU A 535 -1.36 2.60 -23.76
C GLU A 535 -0.20 1.69 -23.41
N LEU A 536 0.48 1.94 -22.29
CA LEU A 536 1.66 1.17 -21.88
C LEU A 536 1.31 -0.30 -21.59
N VAL A 537 0.19 -0.59 -20.92
CA VAL A 537 -0.28 -1.97 -20.71
C VAL A 537 -0.54 -2.67 -22.04
N LYS A 538 -1.20 -2.01 -22.99
CA LYS A 538 -1.42 -2.57 -24.34
C LYS A 538 -0.11 -2.86 -25.06
N VAL A 539 0.86 -1.94 -25.01
CA VAL A 539 2.18 -2.13 -25.62
C VAL A 539 2.93 -3.29 -24.96
N CYS A 540 2.87 -3.41 -23.63
CA CYS A 540 3.43 -4.54 -22.90
C CYS A 540 2.82 -5.87 -23.36
N ARG A 541 1.49 -5.97 -23.44
CA ARG A 541 0.81 -7.21 -23.87
C ARG A 541 1.10 -7.55 -25.32
N ALA A 542 1.12 -6.56 -26.21
CA ALA A 542 1.46 -6.74 -27.64
C ALA A 542 2.90 -7.25 -27.85
N ASN A 543 3.80 -6.97 -26.90
CA ASN A 543 5.21 -7.36 -26.98
C ASN A 543 5.59 -8.59 -26.12
N GLY A 544 4.59 -9.37 -25.68
CA GLY A 544 4.85 -10.69 -25.07
C GLY A 544 4.86 -10.70 -23.54
N ALA A 545 4.42 -9.64 -22.86
CA ALA A 545 4.06 -9.75 -21.45
C ALA A 545 2.95 -10.81 -21.30
N LEU A 546 3.04 -11.69 -20.31
CA LEU A 546 2.03 -12.69 -19.93
C LEU A 546 0.87 -12.07 -19.15
N GLY A 547 1.13 -10.97 -18.44
CA GLY A 547 0.13 -10.08 -17.86
C GLY A 547 0.77 -8.74 -17.51
N ALA A 548 -0.01 -7.68 -17.53
CA ALA A 548 0.49 -6.33 -17.25
C ALA A 548 -0.57 -5.49 -16.55
N ARG A 549 -0.14 -4.74 -15.53
CA ARG A 549 -1.02 -3.87 -14.74
C ARG A 549 -0.31 -2.63 -14.26
N LEU A 550 -1.06 -1.57 -13.98
CA LEU A 550 -0.55 -0.46 -13.17
C LEU A 550 -0.06 -0.97 -11.81
N THR A 551 0.88 -0.27 -11.18
CA THR A 551 1.35 -0.55 -9.81
C THR A 551 1.35 0.72 -8.96
N GLY A 552 1.02 0.58 -7.69
CA GLY A 552 0.88 1.70 -6.76
C GLY A 552 -0.46 2.43 -6.96
N ALA A 553 -0.50 3.70 -6.54
CA ALA A 553 -1.75 4.47 -6.50
C ALA A 553 -2.45 4.67 -7.86
N GLY A 554 -1.73 4.53 -8.98
CA GLY A 554 -2.27 4.83 -10.30
C GLY A 554 -2.46 6.33 -10.57
N TRP A 555 -3.38 6.65 -11.49
CA TRP A 555 -3.55 7.95 -12.15
C TRP A 555 -2.24 8.48 -12.78
N GLY A 556 -1.44 7.55 -13.29
CA GLY A 556 -0.07 7.74 -13.74
C GLY A 556 0.89 6.75 -13.08
N GLY A 557 2.17 6.94 -13.33
CA GLY A 557 3.25 6.13 -12.79
C GLY A 557 3.56 4.87 -13.59
N CYS A 558 3.84 3.76 -12.91
CA CYS A 558 4.39 2.57 -13.55
C CYS A 558 3.35 1.50 -13.87
N VAL A 559 3.67 0.73 -14.91
CA VAL A 559 3.16 -0.61 -15.19
C VAL A 559 4.19 -1.64 -14.70
N VAL A 560 3.70 -2.73 -14.11
CA VAL A 560 4.46 -3.95 -13.89
C VAL A 560 3.98 -5.01 -14.87
N ALA A 561 4.91 -5.56 -15.65
CA ALA A 561 4.67 -6.60 -16.65
C ALA A 561 5.38 -7.89 -16.25
N LEU A 562 4.65 -9.00 -16.24
CA LEU A 562 5.21 -10.35 -16.11
C LEU A 562 5.62 -10.86 -17.48
N VAL A 563 6.87 -11.26 -17.65
CA VAL A 563 7.42 -11.80 -18.91
C VAL A 563 8.20 -13.09 -18.63
N ASP A 564 8.48 -13.87 -19.68
CA ASP A 564 9.49 -14.94 -19.59
C ASP A 564 10.88 -14.32 -19.32
N ALA A 565 11.61 -14.85 -18.35
CA ALA A 565 12.90 -14.33 -17.92
C ALA A 565 13.94 -14.26 -19.05
N GLY A 566 13.90 -15.20 -20.01
CA GLY A 566 14.78 -15.21 -21.18
C GLY A 566 14.43 -14.11 -22.20
N SER A 567 13.20 -13.62 -22.19
CA SER A 567 12.70 -12.59 -23.11
C SER A 567 12.93 -11.15 -22.64
N VAL A 568 13.41 -10.95 -21.40
CA VAL A 568 13.57 -9.61 -20.80
C VAL A 568 14.33 -8.63 -21.69
N PRO A 569 15.51 -8.96 -22.27
CA PRO A 569 16.25 -8.02 -23.10
C PRO A 569 15.47 -7.59 -24.36
N SER A 570 14.85 -8.55 -25.06
CA SER A 570 14.04 -8.26 -26.25
C SER A 570 12.77 -7.49 -25.91
N PHE A 571 12.14 -7.82 -24.77
CA PHE A 571 10.94 -7.12 -24.29
C PHE A 571 11.23 -5.65 -24.01
N ILE A 572 12.30 -5.36 -23.26
CA ILE A 572 12.73 -3.98 -23.00
C ILE A 572 13.00 -3.27 -24.32
N GLN A 573 13.74 -3.89 -25.25
CA GLN A 573 14.02 -3.28 -26.55
C GLN A 573 12.74 -2.97 -27.35
N SER A 574 11.74 -3.83 -27.30
CA SER A 574 10.43 -3.56 -27.90
C SER A 574 9.73 -2.37 -27.25
N LEU A 575 9.73 -2.26 -25.90
CA LEU A 575 9.15 -1.09 -25.23
C LEU A 575 9.88 0.21 -25.59
N LYS A 576 11.22 0.15 -25.73
CA LYS A 576 12.01 1.29 -26.21
C LYS A 576 11.53 1.77 -27.57
N ARG A 577 11.25 0.84 -28.50
CA ARG A 577 10.77 1.13 -29.85
C ARG A 577 9.31 1.61 -29.86
N ASP A 578 8.41 0.88 -29.19
CA ASP A 578 6.97 1.00 -29.40
C ASP A 578 6.28 2.00 -28.45
N PHE A 579 6.90 2.29 -27.30
CA PHE A 579 6.38 3.28 -26.35
C PHE A 579 7.31 4.47 -26.20
N PHE A 580 8.58 4.25 -25.85
CA PHE A 580 9.47 5.34 -25.45
C PHE A 580 10.04 6.13 -26.63
N ARG A 581 10.15 5.56 -27.83
CA ARG A 581 10.78 6.24 -28.98
C ARG A 581 10.09 7.56 -29.32
N SER A 582 8.75 7.56 -29.40
CA SER A 582 7.99 8.78 -29.66
C SER A 582 8.16 9.85 -28.58
N ARG A 583 8.37 9.43 -27.32
CA ARG A 583 8.61 10.31 -26.16
C ARG A 583 10.04 10.83 -26.10
N ILE A 584 11.00 10.07 -26.63
CA ILE A 584 12.38 10.54 -26.85
C ILE A 584 12.39 11.56 -28.00
N ASP A 585 11.75 11.23 -29.12
CA ASP A 585 11.71 12.09 -30.31
C ASP A 585 10.97 13.41 -30.04
N SER A 586 9.99 13.42 -29.11
CA SER A 586 9.31 14.64 -28.66
C SER A 586 10.08 15.44 -27.60
N GLY A 587 11.19 14.90 -27.07
CA GLY A 587 11.97 15.52 -26.01
C GLY A 587 11.38 15.38 -24.60
N ALA A 588 10.36 14.54 -24.40
CA ALA A 588 9.79 14.30 -23.08
C ALA A 588 10.76 13.58 -22.13
N ILE A 589 11.63 12.72 -22.68
CA ILE A 589 12.74 12.08 -21.96
C ILE A 589 14.00 12.05 -22.83
N ARG A 590 15.17 11.98 -22.20
CA ARG A 590 16.44 11.78 -22.92
C ARG A 590 16.72 10.30 -23.06
N GLU A 591 17.28 9.89 -24.20
CA GLU A 591 17.60 8.48 -24.48
C GLU A 591 18.55 7.86 -23.45
N GLN A 592 19.48 8.66 -22.93
CA GLN A 592 20.44 8.24 -21.90
C GLN A 592 19.80 7.93 -20.53
N ASP A 593 18.62 8.47 -20.24
CA ASP A 593 17.91 8.29 -18.97
C ASP A 593 16.92 7.10 -19.03
N LEU A 594 16.85 6.39 -20.17
CA LEU A 594 15.82 5.39 -20.42
C LEU A 594 15.81 4.22 -19.41
N ASN A 595 16.96 3.91 -18.82
CA ASN A 595 17.08 2.89 -17.78
C ASN A 595 16.34 3.28 -16.47
N ASP A 596 16.08 4.57 -16.25
CA ASP A 596 15.29 5.06 -15.11
C ASP A 596 13.78 4.84 -15.32
N TYR A 597 13.37 4.65 -16.57
CA TYR A 597 11.97 4.54 -16.98
C TYR A 597 11.55 3.13 -17.35
N VAL A 598 12.47 2.24 -17.73
CA VAL A 598 12.18 0.83 -18.01
C VAL A 598 13.32 -0.08 -17.56
N PHE A 599 13.02 -0.97 -16.63
CA PHE A 599 14.00 -1.90 -16.07
C PHE A 599 13.35 -3.18 -15.57
N ALA A 600 14.11 -4.28 -15.63
CA ALA A 600 13.73 -5.51 -14.96
C ALA A 600 14.14 -5.46 -13.50
N SER A 601 13.34 -6.07 -12.62
CA SER A 601 13.69 -6.18 -11.21
C SER A 601 13.41 -7.58 -10.68
N LYS A 602 14.24 -7.98 -9.72
CA LYS A 602 14.05 -9.16 -8.89
C LYS A 602 13.77 -8.70 -7.46
N PRO A 603 13.09 -9.51 -6.63
CA PRO A 603 12.89 -9.16 -5.23
C PRO A 603 14.22 -8.86 -4.56
N SER A 604 14.36 -7.66 -4.01
CA SER A 604 15.57 -7.18 -3.35
C SER A 604 15.43 -7.16 -1.83
N GLY A 605 16.54 -6.99 -1.12
CA GLY A 605 16.53 -6.89 0.34
C GLY A 605 15.85 -5.61 0.83
N GLY A 606 15.32 -5.66 2.06
CA GLY A 606 14.69 -4.53 2.74
C GLY A 606 15.69 -3.48 3.24
N ALA A 607 15.19 -2.59 4.10
CA ALA A 607 15.94 -1.48 4.65
C ALA A 607 17.10 -1.93 5.56
N ALA A 608 18.13 -1.10 5.64
CA ALA A 608 19.33 -1.37 6.43
C ALA A 608 20.01 -0.09 6.93
N ILE A 609 20.77 -0.22 8.02
CA ILE A 609 21.72 0.78 8.53
C ILE A 609 23.11 0.38 8.05
N LEU A 610 23.92 1.36 7.65
CA LEU A 610 25.27 1.18 7.14
C LEU A 610 26.23 2.08 7.93
N LYS A 611 27.25 1.46 8.54
CA LYS A 611 28.36 2.15 9.23
C LYS A 611 29.63 1.84 8.45
N LEU A 612 29.96 2.71 7.50
CA LEU A 612 31.00 2.52 6.47
C LEU A 612 32.29 3.26 6.81
#